data_AF-A0A5J5UEQ1-F1
#
_entry.id   AF-A0A5J5UEQ1-F1
#
_cell.length_a   1.000
_cell.length_b   1.000
_cell.length_c   1.000
_cell.angle_alpha   90.00
_cell.angle_beta   90.00
_cell.angle_gamma   90.00
#
_symmetry.space_group_name_H-M   'P 1'
#
loop_
_entity.id
_entity.type
_entity.pdbx_description
1 polymer ?
#
loop_
_entity_poly.entity_id
_entity_poly.type
_entity_poly.pdbx_seq_one_letter_code
_entity_poly.pdbx_strand_id
1 'polypeptide(L)'
;MEKKLNGVFWCVGVLGLVTVVLTVHAITCKEAVQTLMPCGAYLTTLAPSPTLACCQAVASVNASASTTQSRRDLCECFKKKALVYGVDPQKAKQLPGLCAAQVPFQCDLSVDCQHVL
;
A
#
# COMPACT_ATOMS: atom_id res chain seq x y z
N MET A 1 -18.05 -21.51 26.65
CA MET A 1 -18.12 -20.80 27.95
C MET A 1 -18.09 -19.31 27.64
N GLU A 2 -19.06 -18.45 27.92
CA GLU A 2 -20.44 -18.52 28.38
C GLU A 2 -21.11 -17.20 27.95
N LYS A 3 -22.39 -17.27 27.57
CA LYS A 3 -23.51 -16.35 27.93
C LYS A 3 -23.24 -14.84 27.74
N LYS A 4 -24.08 -14.09 27.00
CA LYS A 4 -25.48 -13.79 27.37
C LYS A 4 -26.33 -13.49 26.13
N LEU A 5 -27.34 -14.34 25.92
CA LEU A 5 -28.58 -14.04 25.22
C LEU A 5 -29.62 -13.75 26.32
N ASN A 6 -30.21 -12.55 26.34
CA ASN A 6 -31.37 -12.18 27.16
C ASN A 6 -31.89 -10.83 26.64
N GLY A 7 -33.06 -10.67 26.06
CA GLY A 7 -34.17 -11.57 25.81
C GLY A 7 -35.35 -10.72 25.33
N VAL A 8 -36.15 -11.32 24.45
CA VAL A 8 -37.58 -11.03 24.25
C VAL A 8 -37.92 -9.65 23.63
N PHE A 9 -38.25 -9.65 22.34
CA PHE A 9 -39.61 -9.87 21.83
C PHE A 9 -40.31 -8.53 21.59
N TRP A 10 -40.12 -7.98 20.38
CA TRP A 10 -41.26 -7.36 19.73
C TRP A 10 -41.16 -7.57 18.24
N CYS A 11 -42.26 -8.06 17.70
CA CYS A 11 -42.60 -8.21 16.30
C CYS A 11 -42.02 -7.08 15.44
N VAL A 12 -41.30 -7.45 14.37
CA VAL A 12 -41.47 -6.95 13.00
C VAL A 12 -40.34 -7.60 12.20
N GLY A 13 -40.73 -8.36 11.18
CA GLY A 13 -39.80 -9.02 10.29
C GLY A 13 -38.95 -7.99 9.57
N VAL A 14 -37.64 -8.13 9.70
CA VAL A 14 -36.68 -7.72 8.69
C VAL A 14 -35.65 -8.83 8.66
N LEU A 15 -35.68 -9.66 7.60
CA LEU A 15 -34.51 -10.44 7.22
C LEU A 15 -33.39 -9.42 6.97
N GLY A 16 -32.55 -9.20 7.98
CA GLY A 16 -31.33 -8.45 7.85
C GLY A 16 -30.41 -9.25 6.93
N LEU A 17 -30.40 -8.90 5.65
CA LEU A 17 -29.24 -9.18 4.81
C LEU A 17 -28.05 -8.58 5.55
N VAL A 18 -27.24 -9.42 6.19
CA VAL A 18 -25.89 -9.05 6.59
C VAL A 18 -25.15 -8.86 5.28
N THR A 19 -25.25 -7.67 4.70
CA THR A 19 -24.35 -7.25 3.63
C THR A 19 -22.99 -7.19 4.29
N VAL A 20 -22.17 -8.22 4.07
CA VAL A 20 -20.73 -8.14 4.30
C VAL A 20 -20.26 -7.03 3.36
N VAL A 21 -20.22 -5.81 3.86
CA VAL A 21 -19.54 -4.73 3.16
C VAL A 21 -18.08 -5.10 3.26
N LEU A 22 -17.57 -5.76 2.22
CA LEU A 22 -16.14 -5.88 1.99
C LEU A 22 -15.65 -4.45 1.74
N THR A 23 -15.35 -3.72 2.81
CA THR A 23 -14.74 -2.40 2.70
C THR A 23 -13.34 -2.64 2.15
N VAL A 24 -13.18 -2.53 0.84
CA VAL A 24 -11.87 -2.49 0.20
C VAL A 24 -11.26 -1.16 0.63
N HIS A 25 -10.52 -1.16 1.73
CA HIS A 25 -9.84 0.04 2.20
C HIS A 25 -8.68 0.31 1.22
N ALA A 26 -8.93 1.20 0.25
CA ALA A 26 -7.89 1.63 -0.66
C ALA A 26 -6.88 2.48 0.13
N ILE A 27 -5.61 2.07 0.12
CA ILE A 27 -4.53 2.82 0.76
C ILE A 27 -4.48 4.24 0.22
N THR A 28 -4.34 5.22 1.12
CA THR A 28 -4.25 6.62 0.72
C THR A 28 -2.83 7.00 0.35
N CYS A 29 -2.67 8.04 -0.47
CA CYS A 29 -1.37 8.64 -0.80
C CYS A 29 -0.54 8.96 0.44
N LYS A 30 -1.16 9.55 1.47
CA LYS A 30 -0.49 9.91 2.72
C LYS A 30 0.02 8.67 3.45
N GLU A 31 -0.84 7.67 3.59
CA GLU A 31 -0.51 6.42 4.26
C GLU A 31 0.61 5.69 3.53
N ALA A 32 0.54 5.60 2.21
CA ALA A 32 1.58 4.97 1.40
C ALA A 32 2.95 5.67 1.55
N VAL A 33 2.98 7.00 1.55
CA VAL A 33 4.21 7.78 1.80
C VAL A 33 4.75 7.53 3.21
N GLN A 34 3.87 7.46 4.22
CA GLN A 34 4.27 7.16 5.60
C GLN A 34 4.86 5.75 5.72
N THR A 35 4.24 4.77 5.07
CA THR A 35 4.74 3.39 5.02
C THR A 35 6.11 3.32 4.36
N LEU A 36 6.38 4.13 3.32
CA LEU A 36 7.65 4.16 2.59
C LEU A 36 8.76 5.01 3.23
N MET A 37 8.53 5.67 4.38
CA MET A 37 9.59 6.41 5.09
C MET A 37 10.91 5.65 5.30
N PRO A 38 10.94 4.34 5.65
CA PRO A 38 12.20 3.59 5.76
C PRO A 38 13.02 3.54 4.46
N CYS A 39 12.43 3.83 3.30
CA CYS A 39 13.14 3.91 2.02
C CYS A 39 13.86 5.25 1.79
N GLY A 40 13.56 6.27 2.60
CA GLY A 40 14.00 7.65 2.36
C GLY A 40 15.51 7.78 2.16
N ALA A 41 16.32 7.14 2.99
CA ALA A 41 17.78 7.21 2.88
C ALA A 41 18.30 6.64 1.55
N TYR A 42 17.74 5.53 1.07
CA TYR A 42 18.12 4.97 -0.23
C TYR A 42 17.62 5.85 -1.40
N LEU A 43 16.36 6.28 -1.32
CA LEU A 43 15.71 7.11 -2.34
C LEU A 43 16.37 8.48 -2.51
N THR A 44 17.04 9.01 -1.48
CA THR A 44 17.73 10.31 -1.50
C THR A 44 19.25 10.16 -1.69
N THR A 45 19.71 8.98 -2.10
CA THR A 45 21.15 8.64 -2.31
C THR A 45 22.03 8.64 -1.06
N LEU A 46 21.47 8.83 0.14
CA LEU A 46 22.18 8.74 1.42
C LEU A 46 22.62 7.30 1.77
N ALA A 47 21.94 6.30 1.22
CA ALA A 47 22.28 4.89 1.40
C ALA A 47 22.52 4.19 0.05
N PRO A 48 23.51 3.28 -0.03
CA PRO A 48 23.82 2.56 -1.27
C PRO A 48 22.75 1.54 -1.64
N SER A 49 22.06 0.94 -0.66
CA SER A 49 21.06 -0.11 -0.83
C SER A 49 19.82 0.12 0.05
N PRO A 50 18.64 -0.39 -0.34
CA PRO A 50 17.45 -0.36 0.50
C PRO A 50 17.60 -1.34 1.67
N THR A 51 17.00 -0.96 2.80
CA THR A 51 16.89 -1.84 3.98
C THR A 51 15.79 -2.88 3.78
N LEU A 52 15.86 -3.98 4.53
CA LEU A 52 14.78 -4.97 4.54
C LEU A 52 13.42 -4.34 4.92
N ALA A 53 13.42 -3.41 5.89
CA ALA A 53 12.22 -2.68 6.29
C ALA A 53 11.65 -1.83 5.14
N CYS A 54 12.50 -1.19 4.34
CA CYS A 54 12.07 -0.50 3.12
C CYS A 54 11.40 -1.47 2.15
N CYS A 55 12.01 -2.63 1.88
CA CYS A 55 11.44 -3.59 0.94
C CYS A 55 10.12 -4.21 1.43
N GLN A 56 9.99 -4.45 2.74
CA GLN A 56 8.73 -4.87 3.35
C GLN A 56 7.65 -3.78 3.23
N ALA A 57 8.01 -2.52 3.43
CA ALA A 57 7.10 -1.39 3.22
C ALA A 57 6.62 -1.30 1.76
N VAL A 58 7.53 -1.43 0.79
CA VAL A 58 7.18 -1.47 -0.64
C VAL A 58 6.21 -2.61 -0.94
N ALA A 59 6.47 -3.81 -0.41
CA ALA A 59 5.59 -4.96 -0.58
C ALA A 59 4.20 -4.72 0.04
N SER A 60 4.15 -4.10 1.23
CA SER A 60 2.88 -3.76 1.89
C SER A 60 2.06 -2.76 1.09
N VAL A 61 2.68 -1.69 0.59
CA VAL A 61 2.01 -0.71 -0.26
C VAL A 61 1.49 -1.36 -1.54
N ASN A 62 2.29 -2.24 -2.16
CA ASN A 62 1.89 -2.98 -3.35
C ASN A 62 0.67 -3.89 -3.10
N ALA A 63 0.65 -4.59 -1.96
CA ALA A 63 -0.45 -5.47 -1.57
C ALA A 63 -1.74 -4.68 -1.28
N SER A 64 -1.62 -3.48 -0.70
CA SER A 64 -2.77 -2.60 -0.45
C SER A 64 -3.28 -1.91 -1.72
N ALA A 65 -2.47 -1.81 -2.77
CA ALA A 65 -2.85 -1.28 -4.07
C ALA A 65 -3.40 -2.40 -4.98
N SER A 66 -4.51 -3.01 -4.58
CA SER A 66 -5.09 -4.18 -5.28
C SER A 66 -5.86 -3.86 -6.56
N THR A 67 -6.16 -2.58 -6.82
CA THR A 67 -6.89 -2.14 -8.02
C THR A 67 -6.04 -1.25 -8.91
N THR A 68 -6.30 -1.28 -10.21
CA THR A 68 -5.66 -0.41 -11.20
C THR A 68 -5.83 1.08 -10.86
N GLN A 69 -7.01 1.47 -10.36
CA GLN A 69 -7.27 2.86 -9.96
C GLN A 69 -6.40 3.27 -8.77
N SER A 70 -6.34 2.45 -7.70
CA SER A 70 -5.50 2.75 -6.54
C SER A 70 -4.02 2.85 -6.92
N ARG A 71 -3.55 1.98 -7.83
CA ARG A 71 -2.17 2.04 -8.34
C ARG A 71 -1.89 3.32 -9.12
N ARG A 72 -2.81 3.78 -9.98
CA ARG A 72 -2.70 5.06 -10.70
C ARG A 72 -2.67 6.25 -9.74
N ASP A 73 -3.55 6.26 -8.75
CA ASP A 73 -3.64 7.33 -7.75
C ASP A 73 -2.35 7.43 -6.91
N LEU A 74 -1.81 6.28 -6.48
CA LEU A 74 -0.52 6.22 -5.78
C LEU A 74 0.64 6.67 -6.65
N CYS A 75 0.65 6.30 -7.94
CA CYS A 75 1.73 6.70 -8.84
C CYS A 75 1.79 8.21 -9.04
N GLU A 76 0.64 8.85 -9.30
CA GLU A 76 0.54 10.32 -9.39
C GLU A 76 0.89 11.00 -8.05
N CYS A 77 0.48 10.40 -6.93
CA CYS A 77 0.89 10.84 -5.60
C CYS A 77 2.41 10.82 -5.43
N PHE A 78 3.06 9.68 -5.70
CA PHE A 78 4.50 9.52 -5.54
C PHE A 78 5.29 10.44 -6.46
N LYS A 79 4.82 10.66 -7.70
CA LYS A 79 5.44 11.62 -8.62
C LYS A 79 5.48 13.04 -8.02
N LYS A 80 4.36 13.50 -7.43
CA LYS A 80 4.29 14.81 -6.77
C LYS A 80 5.18 14.87 -5.52
N LYS A 81 5.20 13.79 -4.73
CA LYS A 81 5.98 13.72 -3.48
C LYS A 81 7.47 13.54 -3.71
N ALA A 82 7.88 12.85 -4.77
CA ALA A 82 9.28 12.66 -5.15
C ALA A 82 10.02 13.99 -5.29
N LEU A 83 9.37 14.98 -5.91
CA LEU A 83 9.90 16.34 -6.04
C LEU A 83 10.09 17.04 -4.67
N VAL A 84 9.15 16.85 -3.75
CA VAL A 84 9.17 17.47 -2.42
C VAL A 84 10.22 16.84 -1.52
N TYR A 85 10.41 15.52 -1.60
CA TYR A 85 11.35 14.77 -0.76
C TYR A 85 12.74 14.63 -1.36
N GLY A 86 13.00 15.21 -2.55
CA GLY A 86 14.31 15.10 -3.21
C GLY A 86 14.65 13.67 -3.61
N VAL A 87 13.66 12.88 -4.01
CA VAL A 87 13.85 11.49 -4.43
C VAL A 87 14.62 11.45 -5.75
N ASP A 88 15.68 10.67 -5.76
CA ASP A 88 16.43 10.36 -6.98
C ASP A 88 15.64 9.36 -7.85
N PRO A 89 15.32 9.74 -9.10
CA PRO A 89 14.50 8.92 -9.98
C PRO A 89 15.20 7.63 -10.42
N GLN A 90 16.53 7.58 -10.46
CA GLN A 90 17.27 6.35 -10.78
C GLN A 90 17.20 5.37 -9.61
N LYS A 91 17.39 5.85 -8.38
CA LYS A 91 17.22 5.04 -7.17
C LYS A 91 15.80 4.48 -7.07
N ALA A 92 14.79 5.31 -7.30
CA ALA A 92 13.39 4.88 -7.30
C ALA A 92 13.12 3.78 -8.33
N LYS A 93 13.68 3.88 -9.55
CA LYS A 93 13.56 2.84 -10.59
C LYS A 93 14.25 1.52 -10.23
N GLN A 94 15.36 1.58 -9.50
CA GLN A 94 16.12 0.38 -9.10
C GLN A 94 15.50 -0.33 -7.89
N LEU A 95 14.72 0.39 -7.08
CA LEU A 95 14.16 -0.12 -5.82
C LEU A 95 13.39 -1.44 -5.97
N PRO A 96 12.46 -1.62 -6.93
CA PRO A 96 11.68 -2.84 -7.03
C PRO A 96 12.56 -4.07 -7.31
N GLY A 97 13.55 -3.93 -8.21
CA GLY A 97 14.49 -5.00 -8.54
C GLY A 97 15.40 -5.38 -7.36
N LEU A 98 15.87 -4.40 -6.59
CA LEU A 98 16.68 -4.66 -5.39
C LEU A 98 15.86 -5.31 -4.27
N CYS A 99 14.58 -4.95 -4.14
CA CYS A 99 13.70 -5.52 -3.13
C CYS A 99 13.22 -6.93 -3.48
N ALA A 100 13.07 -7.26 -4.76
CA ALA A 100 12.76 -8.63 -5.19
C ALA A 100 13.84 -9.65 -4.78
N ALA A 101 15.11 -9.21 -4.66
CA ALA A 101 16.18 -10.06 -4.15
C ALA A 101 16.15 -10.24 -2.62
N GLN A 102 15.47 -9.35 -1.89
CA GLN A 102 15.41 -9.35 -0.43
C GLN A 102 14.10 -9.94 0.12
N VAL A 103 13.03 -9.93 -0.68
CA VAL A 103 11.68 -10.37 -0.28
C VAL A 103 11.15 -11.37 -1.31
N PRO A 104 10.61 -12.54 -0.89
CA PRO A 104 10.13 -13.57 -1.80
C PRO A 104 8.85 -13.20 -2.60
N PHE A 105 8.36 -11.96 -2.49
CA PHE A 105 7.20 -11.46 -3.24
C PHE A 105 7.65 -10.43 -4.28
N GLN A 106 7.12 -10.55 -5.51
CA GLN A 106 7.49 -9.66 -6.60
C GLN A 106 6.99 -8.23 -6.30
N CYS A 107 7.92 -7.35 -5.94
CA CYS A 107 7.66 -5.92 -5.88
C CYS A 107 7.68 -5.38 -7.31
N ASP A 108 6.53 -5.35 -7.99
CA ASP A 108 6.37 -4.59 -9.23
C ASP A 108 5.79 -3.21 -8.88
N LEU A 109 6.67 -2.26 -8.59
CA LEU A 109 6.34 -0.84 -8.56
C LEU A 109 7.04 -0.19 -9.75
N SER A 110 6.52 -0.42 -10.95
CA SER A 110 6.98 0.34 -12.11
C SER A 110 6.61 1.82 -11.93
N VAL A 111 7.60 2.71 -12.13
CA VAL A 111 7.44 4.17 -12.08
C VAL A 111 6.67 4.71 -13.29
N ASP A 112 6.35 3.84 -14.26
CA ASP A 112 5.53 4.20 -15.41
C ASP A 112 4.03 4.20 -15.04
N CYS A 113 3.52 5.35 -14.60
CA CYS A 113 2.12 5.52 -14.21
C CYS A 113 1.11 5.28 -15.35
N GLN A 114 1.56 5.14 -16.59
CA GLN A 114 0.70 5.04 -17.77
C GLN A 114 0.35 3.59 -18.14
N HIS A 115 1.24 2.63 -17.82
CA HIS A 115 1.06 1.19 -18.10
C HIS A 115 0.66 0.38 -16.86
N VAL A 116 0.08 1.03 -15.86
CA VAL A 116 -0.56 0.36 -14.73
C VAL A 116 -1.85 -0.29 -15.26
N LEU A 117 -1.80 -1.58 -15.60
CA LEU A 117 -2.96 -2.41 -15.97
C LEU A 117 -3.41 -3.26 -14.78
#